data_AF-A0A4R6B3L2-F1
#
_entry.id   AF-A0A4R6B3L2-F1
#
_cell.length_a   1.000
_cell.length_b   1.000
_cell.length_c   1.000
_cell.angle_alpha   90.00
_cell.angle_beta   90.00
_cell.angle_gamma   90.00
#
_symmetry.space_group_name_H-M   'P 1'
#
loop_
_entity.id
_entity.type
_entity.pdbx_description
1 polymer ?
#
loop_
_entity_poly.entity_id
_entity_poly.type
_entity_poly.pdbx_seq_one_letter_code
_entity_poly.pdbx_strand_id
1 'polypeptide(L)' 'MSDWRRMARQGKLVLPNLDGMDFVPVEIAAPAPLAQPLSVTSSGTLDVIKGDVIVRLDAATPATRVAEIARALAP' A
#
# COMPACT_ATOMS: atom_id res chain seq x y z
N MET A 1 11.44 -13.44 -31.36
CA MET A 1 10.19 -13.41 -32.16
C MET A 1 9.43 -14.69 -31.86
N SER A 2 8.19 -14.62 -31.38
CA SER A 2 7.40 -15.82 -31.12
C SER A 2 7.15 -16.61 -32.41
N ASP A 3 7.06 -17.94 -32.34
CA ASP A 3 6.82 -18.79 -33.51
C ASP A 3 5.54 -18.42 -34.27
N TRP A 4 4.53 -17.94 -33.55
CA TRP A 4 3.31 -17.37 -34.12
C TRP A 4 3.59 -16.23 -35.12
N ARG A 5 4.46 -15.27 -34.76
CA ARG A 5 4.84 -14.15 -35.64
C ARG A 5 5.63 -14.62 -36.85
N ARG A 6 6.31 -15.76 -36.77
CA ARG A 6 7.00 -16.37 -37.91
C ARG A 6 6.01 -17.06 -38.85
N MET A 7 5.05 -17.82 -38.31
CA MET A 7 4.02 -18.52 -39.09
C MET A 7 3.07 -17.57 -39.84
N ALA A 8 2.70 -16.45 -39.21
CA ALA A 8 1.82 -15.45 -39.83
C ALA A 8 2.45 -14.83 -41.08
N ARG A 9 3.74 -14.47 -41.00
CA ARG A 9 4.49 -13.92 -42.14
C ARG A 9 4.69 -14.92 -43.27
N GLN A 10 4.66 -16.21 -42.96
CA GLN A 10 4.75 -17.29 -43.96
C GLN A 10 3.39 -17.67 -44.55
N GLY A 11 2.30 -16.97 -44.18
CA GLY A 11 0.94 -17.29 -44.64
C GLY A 11 0.41 -18.63 -44.12
N LYS A 12 1.08 -19.23 -43.13
CA LYS A 12 0.71 -20.53 -42.54
C LYS A 12 -0.39 -20.42 -41.49
N LEU A 13 -0.66 -19.20 -41.03
CA LEU A 13 -1.83 -18.88 -40.23
C LEU A 13 -2.93 -18.42 -41.19
N VAL A 14 -3.88 -19.32 -41.45
CA VAL A 14 -5.11 -18.98 -42.15
C VAL A 14 -6.03 -18.29 -41.16
N LEU A 15 -6.37 -17.03 -41.41
CA LEU A 15 -7.45 -16.37 -40.70
C LEU A 15 -8.78 -16.86 -41.30
N PRO A 16 -9.75 -17.31 -40.49
CA PRO A 16 -11.10 -17.55 -40.98
C PRO A 16 -11.71 -16.24 -41.49
N ASN A 17 -12.74 -16.32 -42.33
CA ASN A 17 -13.45 -15.13 -42.79
C ASN A 17 -13.90 -14.30 -41.57
N LEU A 18 -13.50 -13.02 -41.53
CA LEU A 18 -13.73 -12.12 -40.42
C LEU A 18 -14.96 -11.22 -40.64
N ASP A 19 -15.75 -11.46 -41.68
CA ASP A 19 -16.99 -10.71 -41.90
C ASP A 19 -17.87 -10.74 -40.65
N GLY A 20 -18.10 -9.56 -40.07
CA GLY A 20 -18.86 -9.37 -38.83
C GLY A 20 -18.07 -9.51 -37.53
N MET A 21 -16.75 -9.70 -37.56
CA MET A 21 -15.90 -9.62 -36.36
C MET A 21 -15.43 -8.19 -36.13
N ASP A 22 -15.71 -7.67 -34.93
CA ASP A 22 -15.21 -6.37 -34.48
C ASP A 22 -14.26 -6.56 -33.29
N PHE A 23 -13.24 -5.70 -33.21
CA PHE A 23 -12.33 -5.72 -32.07
C PHE A 23 -12.97 -4.96 -30.92
N VAL A 24 -13.31 -5.68 -29.85
CA VAL A 24 -13.83 -5.04 -28.63
C VAL A 24 -12.70 -4.23 -27.97
N PRO A 25 -12.95 -2.97 -27.58
CA PRO A 25 -12.00 -2.19 -26.81
C PRO A 25 -11.62 -2.91 -25.52
N VAL A 26 -10.32 -2.96 -25.20
CA VAL A 26 -9.86 -3.45 -23.91
C VAL A 26 -10.25 -2.42 -22.85
N GLU A 27 -11.18 -2.77 -21.97
CA GLU A 27 -11.47 -1.97 -20.78
C GLU A 27 -10.33 -2.12 -19.78
N ILE A 28 -9.53 -1.07 -19.63
CA ILE A 28 -8.53 -1.00 -18.56
C ILE A 28 -9.28 -0.62 -17.29
N ALA A 29 -9.39 -1.58 -16.36
CA ALA A 29 -9.96 -1.32 -15.05
C ALA A 29 -9.23 -0.16 -14.37
N ALA A 30 -10.00 0.79 -13.83
CA ALA A 30 -9.44 1.89 -13.07
C ALA A 30 -8.58 1.34 -11.91
N PRO A 31 -7.41 1.92 -11.62
CA PRO A 31 -6.62 1.52 -10.46
C PRO A 31 -7.51 1.57 -9.22
N ALA A 32 -7.51 0.48 -8.45
CA ALA A 32 -8.18 0.47 -7.16
C ALA A 32 -7.66 1.65 -6.33
N PRO A 33 -8.54 2.37 -5.58
CA PRO A 33 -8.09 3.42 -4.69
C PRO A 33 -7.00 2.86 -3.78
N LEU A 34 -5.84 3.51 -3.77
CA LEU A 34 -4.80 3.18 -2.81
C LEU A 34 -5.43 3.34 -1.42
N ALA A 35 -5.43 2.27 -0.65
CA ALA A 35 -5.88 2.31 0.73
C ALA A 35 -5.13 3.45 1.42
N GLN A 36 -5.89 4.42 1.94
CA GLN A 36 -5.31 5.46 2.79
C GLN A 36 -4.54 4.73 3.89
N PRO A 37 -3.28 5.12 4.20
CA PRO A 37 -2.58 4.54 5.32
C PRO A 37 -3.49 4.73 6.52
N LEU A 38 -3.99 3.62 7.07
CA LEU A 38 -4.78 3.65 8.28
C LEU A 38 -3.94 4.44 9.28
N SER A 39 -4.50 5.52 9.84
CA SER A 39 -3.92 6.15 11.02
C SER A 39 -3.64 5.01 11.98
N VAL A 40 -2.37 4.70 12.18
CA VAL A 40 -1.97 3.60 13.04
C VAL A 40 -2.40 4.08 14.41
N THR A 41 -3.59 3.67 14.84
CA THR A 41 -3.98 3.73 16.23
C THR A 41 -3.00 2.79 16.88
N SER A 42 -1.90 3.36 17.37
CA SER A 42 -0.85 2.62 18.04
C SER A 42 -1.50 1.97 19.26
N SER A 43 -1.93 0.72 19.12
CA SER A 43 -2.60 -0.08 20.15
C SER A 43 -1.56 -0.64 21.12
N GLY A 44 -0.67 0.24 21.60
CA GLY A 44 0.46 -0.10 22.44
C GLY A 44 0.55 0.80 23.65
N THR A 45 1.56 0.54 24.47
CA THR A 45 1.95 1.40 25.58
C THR A 45 3.39 1.84 25.39
N LEU A 46 3.72 3.05 25.83
CA LEU A 46 5.09 3.56 25.90
C LEU A 46 5.48 3.83 27.36
N ASP A 47 6.76 3.65 27.68
CA ASP A 47 7.27 3.86 29.03
C ASP A 47 8.21 5.07 29.08
N VAL A 48 7.96 5.98 30.01
CA VAL A 48 8.89 7.06 30.39
C VAL A 48 9.66 6.61 31.62
N ILE A 49 10.97 6.43 31.49
CA ILE A 49 11.84 5.86 32.53
C ILE A 49 12.82 6.93 33.03
N LYS A 50 12.82 7.20 34.34
CA LYS A 50 13.82 8.06 35.02
C LYS A 50 14.31 7.36 36.29
N GLY A 51 15.52 6.80 36.24
CA GLY A 51 16.07 6.02 37.36
C GLY A 51 15.14 4.86 37.70
N ASP A 52 14.67 4.82 38.94
CA ASP A 52 13.74 3.78 39.43
C ASP A 52 12.26 4.09 39.16
N VAL A 53 11.96 5.24 38.56
CA VAL A 53 10.58 5.65 38.22
C VAL A 53 10.25 5.24 36.79
N ILE A 54 9.16 4.46 36.65
CA ILE A 54 8.60 4.04 35.36
C ILE A 54 7.16 4.56 35.27
N VAL A 55 6.87 5.37 34.25
CA VAL A 55 5.53 5.85 33.95
C VAL A 55 5.07 5.22 32.63
N ARG A 56 4.07 4.35 32.71
CA ARG A 56 3.45 3.73 31.54
C ARG A 56 2.33 4.58 30.98
N LEU A 57 2.38 4.85 29.69
CA LEU A 57 1.46 5.71 28.96
C LEU A 57 0.89 4.98 27.75
N ASP A 58 -0.26 5.44 27.27
CA ASP A 58 -0.84 4.96 26.01
C ASP A 58 0.05 5.38 24.83
N ALA A 59 0.20 4.54 23.81
CA ALA A 59 1.09 4.85 22.69
C ALA A 59 0.56 5.94 21.76
N ALA A 60 -0.70 6.33 21.88
CA ALA A 60 -1.25 7.52 21.23
C ALA A 60 -1.03 8.81 22.04
N THR A 61 -0.32 8.75 23.18
CA THR A 61 0.00 9.94 23.99
C THR A 61 0.79 10.96 23.16
N PRO A 62 0.30 12.22 23.00
CA PRO A 62 1.00 13.23 22.23
C PRO A 62 2.39 13.56 22.78
N ALA A 63 3.35 13.81 21.88
CA ALA A 63 4.74 14.13 22.25
C ALA A 63 4.85 15.33 23.22
N THR A 64 3.99 16.34 23.08
CA THR A 64 3.91 17.47 24.01
C THR A 64 3.65 17.01 25.44
N ARG A 65 2.71 16.06 25.63
CA ARG A 65 2.37 15.54 26.96
C ARG A 65 3.51 14.71 27.54
N VAL A 66 4.19 13.92 26.71
CA VAL A 66 5.40 13.18 27.12
C VAL A 66 6.50 14.13 27.59
N ALA A 67 6.73 15.24 26.88
CA ALA A 67 7.73 16.24 27.25
C ALA A 67 7.39 16.95 28.59
N GLU A 68 6.12 17.25 28.83
CA GLU A 68 5.65 17.80 30.11
C GLU A 68 5.92 16.83 31.28
N ILE A 69 5.62 15.54 31.09
CA ILE A 69 5.87 14.51 32.11
C ILE A 69 7.38 14.38 32.36
N ALA A 70 8.18 14.32 31.31
CA ALA A 70 9.64 14.24 31.43
C ALA A 70 10.20 15.47 32.19
N ARG A 71 9.68 16.66 31.91
CA ARG A 71 10.06 17.89 32.63
C ARG A 71 9.61 17.87 34.08
N ALA A 72 8.43 17.38 34.39
CA ALA A 72 7.94 17.26 35.77
C ALA A 72 8.75 16.23 36.58
N LEU A 73 9.34 15.25 35.91
CA LEU A 73 10.26 14.30 36.52
C LEU A 73 11.65 14.91 36.73
N ALA A 74 12.03 16.00 36.05
CA ALA A 74 13.33 16.66 36.26
C ALA A 74 13.38 17.34 37.65
N PRO A 75 14.57 17.43 38.28
CA PRO A 75 14.71 18.06 39.60
C PRO A 75 14.35 19.55 39.61
#